data_AF-A0A2M7R2V4-F1
#
_entry.id   AF-A0A2M7R2V4-F1
#
_cell.length_a   1.000
_cell.length_b   1.000
_cell.length_c   1.000
_cell.angle_alpha   90.00
_cell.angle_beta   90.00
_cell.angle_gamma   90.00
#
_symmetry.space_group_name_H-M   'P 1'
#
loop_
_entity.id
_entity.type
_entity.pdbx_description
1 polymer ?
#
loop_
_entity_poly.entity_id
_entity_poly.type
_entity_poly.pdbx_seq_one_letter_code
_entity_poly.pdbx_strand_id
1 'polypeptide(L)'
;MITLDNLHLSREDKREQKMRLRDVAEHLGTSTATVFRTIKQMEIYGYYSPRRTPGGHYRFTIDDVRLIDRYMNQEGIRRNPAKRLFQRRMQREW
;
A
#
# COMPACT_ATOMS: atom_id res chain seq x y z
N MET A 1 8.04 30.31 14.60
CA MET A 1 7.12 29.98 13.49
C MET A 1 7.23 28.47 13.27
N ILE A 2 6.34 27.70 13.90
CA ILE A 2 6.40 26.22 13.95
C ILE A 2 5.30 25.69 13.02
N THR A 3 5.70 24.84 12.07
CA THR A 3 4.86 24.29 10.99
C THR A 3 3.74 23.40 11.55
N LEU A 4 2.49 23.70 11.21
CA LEU A 4 1.28 22.98 11.61
C LEU A 4 1.10 21.67 10.79
N ASP A 5 2.03 20.73 10.91
CA ASP A 5 1.95 19.42 10.21
C ASP A 5 1.65 18.25 11.15
N ASN A 6 0.98 18.50 12.28
CA ASN A 6 0.43 17.44 13.11
C ASN A 6 -1.08 17.39 12.91
N LEU A 7 -1.47 16.86 11.74
CA LEU A 7 -2.84 16.43 11.48
C LEU A 7 -3.27 15.47 12.59
N HIS A 8 -4.32 15.90 13.28
CA HIS A 8 -5.10 15.14 14.22
C HIS A 8 -5.67 13.89 13.50
N LEU A 9 -4.97 12.75 13.57
CA LEU A 9 -5.57 11.48 13.17
C LEU A 9 -6.53 11.06 14.29
N SER A 10 -7.83 11.06 13.96
CA SER A 10 -8.92 10.63 14.84
C SER A 10 -8.66 9.22 15.37
N ARG A 11 -9.16 8.91 16.57
CA ARG A 11 -9.04 7.59 17.22
C ARG A 11 -9.61 6.45 16.36
N GLU A 12 -10.48 6.73 15.39
CA GLU A 12 -11.01 5.75 14.43
C GLU A 12 -10.03 5.35 13.32
N ASP A 13 -9.12 6.25 12.89
CA ASP A 13 -8.07 5.93 11.92
C ASP A 13 -7.04 4.93 12.49
N LYS A 14 -7.00 4.73 13.82
CA LYS A 14 -6.10 3.74 14.44
C LYS A 14 -6.51 2.29 14.17
N ARG A 15 -7.76 2.02 13.77
CA ARG A 15 -8.26 0.67 13.42
C ARG A 15 -8.11 0.34 11.93
N GLU A 16 -8.14 1.32 11.05
CA GLU A 16 -7.74 1.16 9.64
C GLU A 16 -6.29 1.59 9.48
N GLN A 17 -5.32 0.70 9.70
CA GLN A 17 -3.94 0.96 9.29
C GLN A 17 -3.89 1.16 7.78
N LYS A 18 -3.98 2.42 7.34
CA LYS A 18 -3.88 2.80 5.94
C LYS A 18 -2.40 2.86 5.56
N MET A 19 -1.91 1.78 4.98
CA MET A 19 -0.57 1.64 4.41
C MET A 19 -0.32 2.72 3.36
N ARG A 20 0.92 3.21 3.28
CA ARG A 20 1.40 4.08 2.22
C ARG A 20 1.89 3.23 1.05
N LEU A 21 2.11 3.87 -0.12
CA LEU A 21 2.60 3.17 -1.32
C LEU A 21 3.91 2.40 -1.08
N ARG A 22 4.80 2.94 -0.24
CA ARG A 22 6.04 2.29 0.16
C ARG A 22 5.79 1.01 0.95
N ASP A 23 4.91 1.06 1.94
CA ASP A 23 4.57 -0.09 2.79
C ASP A 23 3.99 -1.23 1.94
N VAL A 24 3.16 -0.90 0.94
CA VAL A 24 2.62 -1.89 -0.02
C VAL A 24 3.73 -2.52 -0.87
N ALA A 25 4.68 -1.73 -1.35
CA ALA A 25 5.80 -2.25 -2.13
C ALA A 25 6.69 -3.19 -1.31
N GLU A 26 6.95 -2.85 -0.05
CA GLU A 26 7.69 -3.70 0.89
C GLU A 26 6.91 -4.98 1.21
N HIS A 27 5.59 -4.89 1.41
CA HIS A 27 4.72 -6.04 1.64
C HIS A 27 4.71 -7.02 0.47
N LEU A 28 4.57 -6.50 -0.76
CA LEU A 28 4.52 -7.30 -1.99
C LEU A 28 5.90 -7.76 -2.46
N GLY A 29 6.99 -7.25 -1.87
CA GLY A 29 8.35 -7.55 -2.33
C GLY A 29 8.61 -7.01 -3.74
N THR A 30 8.25 -5.76 -3.98
CA THR A 30 8.42 -5.10 -5.28
C THR A 30 8.86 -3.64 -5.11
N SER A 31 9.00 -2.91 -6.21
CA SER A 31 9.32 -1.48 -6.16
C SER A 31 8.05 -0.62 -6.05
N THR A 32 8.16 0.56 -5.44
CA THR A 32 7.07 1.55 -5.42
C THR A 32 6.63 1.96 -6.82
N ALA A 33 7.57 2.02 -7.78
CA ALA A 33 7.28 2.30 -9.18
C ALA A 33 6.41 1.20 -9.82
N THR A 34 6.69 -0.08 -9.50
CA THR A 34 5.89 -1.21 -9.96
C THR A 34 4.48 -1.13 -9.39
N VAL A 35 4.34 -0.93 -8.06
CA VAL A 35 3.02 -0.80 -7.43
C VAL A 35 2.25 0.39 -8.02
N PHE A 36 2.91 1.53 -8.21
CA PHE A 36 2.28 2.71 -8.82
C PHE A 36 1.77 2.45 -10.24
N ARG A 37 2.59 1.81 -11.09
CA ARG A 37 2.19 1.43 -12.46
C ARG A 37 1.00 0.48 -12.45
N THR A 38 1.02 -0.53 -11.60
CA THR A 38 -0.08 -1.48 -11.43
C THR A 38 -1.37 -0.76 -11.02
N ILE A 39 -1.32 0.11 -10.00
CA ILE A 39 -2.49 0.87 -9.56
C ILE A 39 -3.00 1.77 -10.68
N LYS A 40 -2.12 2.45 -11.41
CA LYS A 40 -2.52 3.30 -12.54
C LYS A 40 -3.22 2.51 -13.64
N GLN A 41 -2.72 1.32 -13.94
CA GLN A 41 -3.34 0.42 -14.91
C GLN A 41 -4.72 -0.04 -14.43
N MET A 42 -4.84 -0.47 -13.17
CA MET A 42 -6.13 -0.86 -12.58
C MET A 42 -7.14 0.30 -12.50
N GLU A 43 -6.68 1.54 -12.22
CA GLU A 43 -7.49 2.76 -12.21
C GLU A 43 -8.03 3.07 -13.63
N ILE A 44 -7.18 2.96 -14.66
CA ILE A 44 -7.56 3.18 -16.06
C ILE A 44 -8.61 2.16 -16.54
N TYR A 45 -8.45 0.90 -16.16
CA TYR A 45 -9.39 -0.16 -16.53
C TYR A 45 -10.60 -0.28 -15.60
N GLY A 46 -10.71 0.58 -14.59
CA GLY A 46 -11.86 0.59 -13.66
C GLY A 46 -11.89 -0.57 -12.65
N TYR A 47 -10.81 -1.34 -12.52
CA TYR A 47 -10.73 -2.45 -11.56
C TYR A 47 -10.51 -2.01 -10.11
N TYR A 48 -9.95 -0.82 -9.91
CA TYR A 48 -9.61 -0.31 -8.58
C TYR A 48 -9.59 1.21 -8.54
N SER A 49 -10.27 1.77 -7.54
CA SER A 49 -10.27 3.22 -7.26
C SER A 49 -9.47 3.49 -5.99
N PRO A 50 -8.21 3.94 -6.08
CA PRO A 50 -7.36 4.13 -4.91
C PRO A 50 -7.80 5.32 -4.07
N ARG A 51 -7.83 5.13 -2.75
CA ARG A 51 -8.00 6.23 -1.80
C ARG A 51 -6.76 7.11 -1.75
N ARG A 52 -6.99 8.43 -1.71
CA ARG A 52 -5.94 9.45 -1.61
C ARG A 52 -6.26 10.42 -0.48
N THR A 53 -5.21 10.93 0.19
CA THR A 53 -5.36 12.07 1.11
C THR A 53 -5.66 13.36 0.32
N PRO A 54 -6.13 14.45 0.96
CA PRO A 54 -6.25 15.76 0.30
C PRO A 54 -4.96 16.21 -0.40
N GLY A 55 -3.78 15.90 0.16
CA GLY A 55 -2.47 16.16 -0.46
C GLY A 55 -2.06 15.18 -1.58
N GLY A 56 -2.97 14.33 -2.08
CA GLY A 56 -2.72 13.43 -3.21
C GLY A 56 -1.97 12.12 -2.91
N HIS A 57 -1.55 11.88 -1.66
CA HIS A 57 -0.86 10.64 -1.30
C HIS A 57 -1.80 9.43 -1.18
N TYR A 58 -1.36 8.28 -1.70
CA TYR A 58 -2.11 7.03 -1.62
C TYR A 58 -2.24 6.48 -0.19
N ARG A 59 -3.38 5.83 0.06
CA ARG A 59 -3.71 5.12 1.30
C ARG A 59 -4.37 3.78 0.98
N PHE A 60 -3.82 2.70 1.53
CA PHE A 60 -4.23 1.32 1.25
C PHE A 60 -4.62 0.59 2.52
N THR A 61 -5.76 -0.07 2.50
CA THR A 61 -6.12 -1.11 3.47
C THR A 61 -5.44 -2.42 3.12
N ILE A 62 -5.47 -3.38 4.05
CA ILE A 62 -4.93 -4.73 3.76
C ILE A 62 -5.67 -5.42 2.60
N ASP A 63 -6.96 -5.15 2.43
CA ASP A 63 -7.75 -5.73 1.33
C ASP A 63 -7.38 -5.11 -0.02
N ASP A 64 -7.04 -3.81 -0.05
CA ASP A 64 -6.47 -3.19 -1.25
C ASP A 64 -5.16 -3.90 -1.64
N VAL A 65 -4.30 -4.20 -0.66
CA VAL A 65 -3.02 -4.91 -0.90
C VAL A 65 -3.25 -6.32 -1.44
N ARG A 66 -4.23 -7.05 -0.90
CA ARG A 66 -4.62 -8.39 -1.40
C ARG A 66 -5.18 -8.33 -2.82
N LEU A 67 -5.96 -7.29 -3.15
CA LEU A 67 -6.48 -7.08 -4.49
C LEU A 67 -5.35 -6.82 -5.49
N ILE A 68 -4.43 -5.92 -5.14
CA ILE A 68 -3.24 -5.62 -5.95
C ILE A 68 -2.39 -6.89 -6.13
N ASP A 69 -2.19 -7.66 -5.05
CA ASP A 69 -1.45 -8.92 -5.12
C ASP A 69 -2.09 -9.91 -6.11
N ARG A 70 -3.41 -10.07 -6.05
CA ARG A 70 -4.15 -10.95 -6.97
C ARG A 70 -3.98 -10.49 -8.42
N TYR A 71 -4.17 -9.20 -8.69
CA TYR A 71 -4.01 -8.64 -10.03
C TYR A 71 -2.59 -8.86 -10.56
N MET A 72 -1.56 -8.57 -9.74
CA MET A 72 -0.17 -8.80 -10.12
C MET A 72 0.13 -10.28 -10.42
N ASN A 73 -0.50 -11.22 -9.71
CA ASN A 73 -0.36 -12.65 -10.01
C ASN A 73 -1.05 -13.01 -11.34
N GLN A 74 -2.25 -12.49 -11.59
CA GLN A 74 -3.01 -12.75 -12.83
C GLN A 74 -2.28 -12.23 -14.08
N GLU A 75 -1.70 -11.04 -13.99
CA GLU A 75 -0.95 -10.41 -15.09
C GLU A 75 0.50 -10.94 -15.22
N GLY A 76 0.91 -11.91 -14.39
CA GLY A 76 2.27 -12.47 -14.41
C GLY A 76 3.37 -11.45 -14.06
N ILE A 77 3.03 -10.40 -13.30
CA ILE A 77 3.98 -9.35 -12.93
C ILE A 77 5.02 -9.92 -11.96
N ARG A 78 6.27 -10.06 -12.43
CA ARG A 78 7.38 -10.60 -11.63
C ARG A 78 7.65 -9.74 -10.39
N ARG A 79 7.85 -10.39 -9.25
CA ARG A 79 8.24 -9.78 -7.96
C ARG A 79 9.68 -10.14 -7.61
N ASN A 80 10.32 -9.34 -6.78
CA ASN A 80 11.63 -9.68 -6.21
C ASN A 80 11.44 -10.17 -4.77
N PRO A 81 11.39 -11.50 -4.53
CA PRO A 81 11.11 -12.04 -3.21
C PRO A 81 12.13 -11.62 -2.14
N ALA A 82 13.38 -11.29 -2.53
CA ALA A 82 14.40 -10.82 -1.61
C ALA A 82 14.08 -9.43 -0.99
N LYS A 83 13.10 -8.70 -1.55
CA LYS A 83 12.57 -7.45 -0.99
C LYS A 83 11.38 -7.64 -0.03
N ARG A 84 10.85 -8.86 0.16
CA ARG A 84 9.77 -9.14 1.14
C ARG A 84 10.31 -9.07 2.56
N LEU A 85 10.44 -7.87 3.12
CA LEU A 85 11.09 -7.69 4.43
C LEU A 85 10.17 -7.59 5.65
N PHE A 86 8.84 -7.81 5.55
CA PHE A 86 7.95 -7.42 6.66
C PHE A 86 6.95 -8.43 7.25
N GLN A 87 7.19 -9.75 7.22
CA GLN A 87 6.35 -10.68 8.01
C GLN A 87 7.06 -11.64 8.95
N ARG A 88 8.40 -11.79 8.91
CA ARG A 88 9.09 -12.65 9.90
C ARG A 88 9.32 -12.01 11.28
N ARG A 89 9.07 -10.71 11.46
CA ARG A 89 9.33 -10.01 12.73
C ARG A 89 8.10 -9.82 13.63
N MET A 90 6.86 -9.89 13.10
CA MET A 90 5.65 -9.67 13.92
C MET A 90 4.99 -10.96 14.46
N GLN A 91 5.36 -12.15 13.99
CA GLN A 91 4.79 -13.42 14.49
C GLN A 91 5.66 -14.14 15.54
N ARG A 92 6.71 -13.49 16.08
CA ARG A 92 7.56 -14.07 17.14
C ARG A 92 7.44 -13.41 18.51
N GLU A 93 6.61 -12.39 18.65
CA GLU A 93 6.42 -11.70 19.93
C GLU A 93 4.95 -11.34 20.11
N TRP A 94 4.09 -12.34 20.29
CA TRP A 94 2.83 -12.27 21.06
C TRP A 94 2.45 -13.67 21.50
#